data_AF-A0A2W6W481-F1
#
_entry.id   AF-A0A2W6W481-F1
#
_cell.length_a   1.000
_cell.length_b   1.000
_cell.length_c   1.000
_cell.angle_alpha   90.00
_cell.angle_beta   90.00
_cell.angle_gamma   90.00
#
_symmetry.space_group_name_H-M   'P 1'
#
loop_
_entity.id
_entity.type
_entity.pdbx_description
1 polymer ?
#
loop_
_entity_poly.entity_id
_entity_poly.type
_entity_poly.pdbx_seq_one_letter_code
_entity_poly.pdbx_strand_id
1 'polypeptide(L)'
;MISTPLTRRGAVRGIALAASLIALPAGAFAATTVPDRRARSTAVLLRTIFPHARLADDFYLGVANSYLAEIKAKSAAVAEHDRGLALLDGSHIAPFFELPSVIRKSLVDKIDQEPFFKAIQWRGAELIYRNAEVWKMVGYEGSSVEYGGYHDRGFNDIDWLPKAVAATAAGATA
;
A
#
# COMPACT_ATOMS: atom_id res chain seq x y z
N MET A 1 -38.70 56.75 26.46
CA MET A 1 -40.00 56.18 26.88
C MET A 1 -40.84 55.89 25.65
N ILE A 2 -41.36 54.66 25.55
CA ILE A 2 -42.56 54.26 24.79
C ILE A 2 -42.38 54.24 23.26
N SER A 3 -41.99 53.10 22.67
CA SER A 3 -42.85 51.97 22.27
C SER A 3 -43.58 52.20 20.95
N THR A 4 -43.25 51.41 19.93
CA THR A 4 -44.25 50.91 18.99
C THR A 4 -43.78 49.57 18.44
N PRO A 5 -44.37 48.46 18.89
CA PRO A 5 -44.20 47.18 18.24
C PRO A 5 -45.49 46.77 17.49
N LEU A 6 -45.35 45.71 16.68
CA LEU A 6 -46.39 44.78 16.21
C LEU A 6 -47.26 45.23 15.01
N THR A 7 -47.57 44.44 13.98
CA THR A 7 -47.13 43.14 13.43
C THR A 7 -47.81 42.97 12.06
N ARG A 8 -47.33 41.98 11.29
CA ARG A 8 -48.09 40.97 10.50
C ARG A 8 -48.65 41.35 9.11
N ARG A 9 -48.20 40.53 8.14
CA ARG A 9 -48.84 40.13 6.86
C ARG A 9 -48.89 41.26 5.83
N GLY A 10 -48.07 41.21 4.78
CA GLY A 10 -48.24 40.32 3.62
C GLY A 10 -48.90 41.15 2.51
N ALA A 11 -48.61 41.04 1.21
CA ALA A 11 -47.83 40.08 0.47
C ALA A 11 -47.64 40.60 -0.99
N VAL A 12 -46.74 39.92 -1.72
CA VAL A 12 -46.69 39.76 -3.19
C VAL A 12 -46.44 40.98 -4.09
N ARG A 13 -45.17 41.14 -4.51
CA ARG A 13 -44.71 41.47 -5.88
C ARG A 13 -43.29 40.94 -5.99
N GLY A 14 -42.78 40.30 -7.04
CA GLY A 14 -43.24 39.86 -8.33
C GLY A 14 -42.07 39.03 -8.88
N ILE A 15 -42.38 38.06 -9.73
CA ILE A 15 -41.44 37.07 -10.27
C ILE A 15 -40.33 37.77 -11.08
N ALA A 16 -39.07 37.47 -10.74
CA ALA A 16 -37.95 37.61 -11.67
C ALA A 16 -37.14 36.31 -11.61
N LEU A 17 -37.36 35.43 -12.60
CA LEU A 17 -36.50 34.29 -12.87
C LEU A 17 -35.11 34.82 -13.24
N ALA A 18 -34.15 34.66 -12.36
CA ALA A 18 -32.73 34.64 -12.70
C ALA A 18 -32.21 33.23 -12.37
N ALA A 19 -32.29 32.34 -13.35
CA ALA A 19 -31.65 31.03 -13.27
C ALA A 19 -30.14 31.22 -13.41
N SER A 20 -29.48 31.57 -12.31
CA SER A 20 -28.03 31.42 -12.19
C SER A 20 -27.73 29.93 -12.09
N LEU A 21 -27.50 29.29 -13.23
CA LEU A 21 -26.84 27.99 -13.28
C LEU A 21 -25.43 28.17 -12.71
N ILE A 22 -25.27 27.88 -11.42
CA ILE A 22 -23.96 27.57 -10.85
C ILE A 22 -23.51 26.32 -11.60
N ALA A 23 -22.56 26.49 -12.51
CA ALA A 23 -21.77 25.39 -13.03
C ALA A 23 -20.99 24.80 -11.86
N LEU A 24 -21.59 23.83 -11.17
CA LEU A 24 -20.84 22.90 -10.36
C LEU A 24 -19.79 22.29 -11.29
N PRO A 25 -18.49 22.26 -10.94
CA PRO A 25 -17.56 21.43 -11.67
C PRO A 25 -18.17 20.03 -11.62
N ALA A 26 -18.50 19.49 -12.80
CA ALA A 26 -18.96 18.12 -12.94
C ALA A 26 -18.00 17.30 -12.09
N GLY A 27 -18.53 16.72 -11.02
CA GLY A 27 -17.74 15.97 -10.06
C GLY A 27 -16.85 15.06 -10.87
N ALA A 28 -15.54 15.24 -10.69
CA ALA A 28 -14.60 14.21 -11.02
C ALA A 28 -14.96 13.04 -10.12
N PHE A 29 -15.95 12.25 -10.55
CA PHE A 29 -15.94 10.84 -10.27
C PHE A 29 -14.62 10.40 -10.86
N ALA A 30 -13.59 10.35 -10.01
CA ALA A 30 -12.47 9.47 -10.26
C ALA A 30 -13.13 8.12 -10.47
N ALA A 31 -13.34 7.76 -11.74
CA ALA A 31 -13.77 6.42 -12.07
C ALA A 31 -12.73 5.54 -11.41
N THR A 32 -13.11 4.86 -10.33
CA THR A 32 -12.31 3.80 -9.75
C THR A 32 -12.25 2.73 -10.84
N THR A 33 -11.28 2.88 -11.73
CA THR A 33 -11.05 1.93 -12.81
C THR A 33 -10.70 0.63 -12.12
N VAL A 34 -11.58 -0.36 -12.27
CA VAL A 34 -11.32 -1.75 -11.92
C VAL A 34 -9.92 -2.09 -12.45
N PRO A 35 -8.95 -2.40 -11.58
CA PRO A 35 -7.59 -2.66 -12.03
C PRO A 35 -7.57 -3.80 -13.05
N ASP A 36 -6.74 -3.69 -14.08
CA ASP A 36 -6.58 -4.74 -15.08
C ASP A 36 -6.20 -6.09 -14.43
N ARG A 37 -6.63 -7.18 -15.06
CA ARG A 37 -6.43 -8.55 -14.60
C ARG A 37 -4.97 -8.84 -14.29
N ARG A 38 -4.04 -8.35 -15.13
CA ARG A 38 -2.59 -8.52 -14.94
C ARG A 38 -2.13 -7.88 -13.63
N ALA A 39 -2.55 -6.64 -13.37
CA ALA A 39 -2.17 -5.91 -12.17
C ALA A 39 -2.69 -6.61 -10.90
N ARG A 40 -3.94 -7.11 -10.93
CA ARG A 40 -4.54 -7.87 -9.81
C ARG A 40 -3.80 -9.17 -9.53
N SER A 41 -3.56 -10.00 -10.55
CA SER A 41 -2.81 -11.25 -10.40
C SER A 41 -1.40 -10.99 -9.83
N THR A 42 -0.73 -9.95 -10.35
CA THR A 42 0.61 -9.55 -9.91
C THR A 42 0.61 -9.09 -8.45
N ALA A 43 -0.37 -8.25 -8.05
CA ALA A 43 -0.51 -7.78 -6.68
C ALA A 43 -0.76 -8.92 -5.68
N VAL A 44 -1.67 -9.84 -6.03
CA VAL A 44 -1.97 -11.01 -5.18
C VAL A 44 -0.79 -11.98 -5.14
N LEU A 45 -0.03 -12.13 -6.22
CA LEU A 45 1.21 -12.91 -6.22
C LEU A 45 2.23 -12.31 -5.26
N LEU A 46 2.48 -11.00 -5.34
CA LEU A 46 3.37 -10.29 -4.43
C LEU A 46 2.93 -10.44 -2.96
N ARG A 47 1.64 -10.31 -2.66
CA ARG A 47 1.10 -10.54 -1.31
C ARG A 47 1.26 -11.99 -0.85
N THR A 48 1.18 -12.95 -1.78
CA THR A 48 1.36 -14.37 -1.47
C THR A 48 2.82 -14.67 -1.13
N ILE A 49 3.77 -14.05 -1.82
CA ILE A 49 5.22 -14.21 -1.58
C ILE A 49 5.68 -13.43 -0.34
N PHE A 50 5.11 -12.25 -0.09
CA PHE A 50 5.47 -11.35 1.01
C PHE A 50 4.24 -11.03 1.88
N PRO A 51 3.76 -11.95 2.73
CA PRO A 51 2.47 -11.82 3.41
C PRO A 51 2.55 -10.92 4.66
N HIS A 52 2.54 -9.60 4.48
CA HIS A 52 2.57 -8.63 5.58
C HIS A 52 1.17 -8.20 6.00
N ALA A 53 0.77 -8.54 7.22
CA ALA A 53 -0.58 -8.24 7.73
C ALA A 53 -0.89 -6.73 7.81
N ARG A 54 0.14 -5.90 8.06
CA ARG A 54 -0.01 -4.44 8.17
C ARG A 54 -0.09 -3.72 6.83
N LEU A 55 0.23 -4.39 5.72
CA LEU A 55 0.18 -3.80 4.38
C LEU A 55 -1.19 -4.07 3.73
N ALA A 56 -1.85 -2.99 3.31
CA ALA A 56 -3.14 -3.04 2.63
C ALA A 56 -3.03 -3.59 1.20
N ASP A 57 -4.13 -4.06 0.63
CA ASP A 57 -4.13 -4.59 -0.74
C ASP A 57 -3.76 -3.52 -1.79
N ASP A 58 -4.16 -2.27 -1.56
CA ASP A 58 -3.80 -1.14 -2.43
C ASP A 58 -2.28 -0.89 -2.48
N PHE A 59 -1.56 -1.19 -1.39
CA PHE A 59 -0.10 -1.12 -1.38
C PHE A 59 0.50 -2.12 -2.38
N TYR A 60 0.04 -3.38 -2.34
CA TYR A 60 0.50 -4.41 -3.28
C TYR A 60 0.10 -4.11 -4.72
N LEU A 61 -1.08 -3.51 -4.92
CA LEU A 61 -1.50 -3.04 -6.24
C LEU A 61 -0.59 -1.92 -6.76
N GLY A 62 -0.20 -0.98 -5.90
CA GLY A 62 0.78 0.06 -6.21
C GLY A 62 2.12 -0.54 -6.65
N VAL A 63 2.66 -1.48 -5.86
CA VAL A 63 3.91 -2.19 -6.17
C VAL A 63 3.81 -2.95 -7.50
N ALA A 64 2.70 -3.66 -7.72
CA ALA A 64 2.44 -4.37 -8.97
C ALA A 64 2.44 -3.43 -10.18
N ASN A 65 1.78 -2.28 -10.06
CA ASN A 65 1.73 -1.28 -11.13
C ASN A 65 3.12 -0.68 -11.42
N SER A 66 3.92 -0.39 -10.39
CA SER A 66 5.31 0.07 -10.56
C SER A 66 6.15 -0.97 -11.31
N TYR A 67 6.09 -2.23 -10.89
CA TYR A 67 6.78 -3.33 -11.58
C TYR A 67 6.34 -3.46 -13.05
N LEU A 68 5.02 -3.46 -13.30
CA LEU A 68 4.47 -3.57 -14.65
C LEU A 68 4.87 -2.38 -15.54
N ALA A 69 4.97 -1.18 -14.98
CA ALA A 69 5.46 0.00 -15.70
C ALA A 69 6.93 -0.16 -16.12
N GLU A 70 7.78 -0.72 -15.26
CA GLU A 70 9.21 -0.95 -15.55
C GLU A 70 9.45 -1.95 -16.67
N ILE A 71 8.64 -3.01 -16.74
CA ILE A 71 8.79 -4.05 -17.77
C ILE A 71 8.08 -3.68 -19.07
N LYS A 72 7.17 -2.70 -19.07
CA LYS A 72 6.27 -2.37 -20.19
C LYS A 72 6.98 -2.18 -21.54
N ALA A 73 8.17 -1.57 -21.55
CA ALA A 73 8.95 -1.33 -22.76
C ALA A 73 9.79 -2.55 -23.23
N LYS A 74 9.80 -3.63 -22.45
CA LYS A 74 10.63 -4.83 -22.68
C LYS A 74 9.70 -5.98 -23.06
N SER A 75 9.43 -6.14 -24.37
CA SER A 75 8.48 -7.13 -24.89
C SER A 75 8.73 -8.56 -24.37
N ALA A 76 10.00 -8.99 -24.32
CA ALA A 76 10.38 -10.30 -23.77
C ALA A 76 10.04 -10.45 -22.28
N ALA A 77 10.22 -9.39 -21.49
CA ALA A 77 9.89 -9.41 -20.06
C ALA A 77 8.37 -9.43 -19.83
N VAL A 78 7.61 -8.68 -20.64
CA VAL A 78 6.13 -8.74 -20.60
C VAL A 78 5.65 -10.14 -20.97
N ALA A 79 6.19 -10.74 -22.03
CA ALA A 79 5.82 -12.08 -22.47
C ALA A 79 6.13 -13.14 -21.41
N GLU A 80 7.31 -13.09 -20.77
CA GLU A 80 7.68 -14.01 -19.70
C GLU A 80 6.80 -13.82 -18.45
N HIS A 81 6.46 -12.57 -18.10
CA HIS A 81 5.53 -12.29 -17.00
C HIS A 81 4.13 -12.84 -17.28
N ASP A 82 3.60 -12.62 -18.48
CA ASP A 82 2.28 -13.11 -18.88
C ASP A 82 2.24 -14.64 -18.93
N ARG A 83 3.31 -15.28 -19.42
CA ARG A 83 3.47 -16.75 -19.38
C ARG A 83 3.42 -17.26 -17.94
N GLY A 84 4.13 -16.61 -17.03
CA GLY A 84 4.14 -16.96 -15.61
C GLY A 84 2.78 -16.84 -14.93
N LEU A 85 2.05 -15.75 -15.21
CA LEU A 85 0.68 -15.59 -14.73
C LEU A 85 -0.26 -16.68 -15.28
N ALA A 86 -0.06 -17.11 -16.52
CA ALA A 86 -0.85 -18.22 -17.08
C ALA A 86 -0.61 -19.56 -16.37
N LEU A 87 0.62 -19.82 -15.88
CA LEU A 87 0.90 -21.02 -15.08
C LEU A 87 0.11 -21.03 -13.76
N LEU A 88 -0.13 -19.86 -13.16
CA LEU A 88 -0.90 -19.72 -11.93
C LEU A 88 -2.41 -19.91 -12.14
N ASP A 89 -2.91 -19.67 -13.35
CA ASP A 89 -4.32 -19.84 -13.70
C ASP A 89 -4.69 -21.28 -14.11
N GLY A 90 -3.75 -22.23 -14.03
CA GLY A 90 -3.93 -23.62 -14.46
C GLY A 90 -5.02 -24.42 -13.73
N SER A 91 -5.63 -23.88 -12.67
CA SER A 91 -6.76 -24.51 -11.98
C SER A 91 -8.06 -24.48 -12.81
N HIS A 92 -8.19 -23.52 -13.74
CA HIS A 92 -9.40 -23.26 -14.54
C HIS A 92 -10.73 -23.08 -13.76
N ILE A 93 -10.69 -23.06 -12.41
CA ILE A 93 -11.87 -22.88 -11.55
C ILE A 93 -12.20 -21.40 -11.39
N ALA A 94 -11.18 -20.59 -11.11
CA ALA A 94 -11.28 -19.14 -10.98
C ALA A 94 -9.91 -18.52 -11.29
N PRO A 95 -9.85 -17.21 -11.60
CA PRO A 95 -8.58 -16.49 -11.70
C PRO A 95 -7.75 -16.63 -10.42
N PHE A 96 -6.42 -16.72 -10.55
CA PHE A 96 -5.49 -16.88 -9.43
C PHE A 96 -5.74 -15.87 -8.28
N PHE A 97 -6.05 -14.62 -8.60
CA PHE A 97 -6.30 -13.57 -7.60
C PHE A 97 -7.59 -13.76 -6.79
N GLU A 98 -8.52 -14.61 -7.25
CA GLU A 98 -9.77 -14.93 -6.56
C GLU A 98 -9.70 -16.24 -5.77
N LEU A 99 -8.65 -17.05 -5.97
CA LEU A 99 -8.48 -18.32 -5.28
C LEU A 99 -8.18 -18.11 -3.78
N PRO A 100 -8.58 -19.05 -2.89
CA PRO A 100 -8.20 -19.00 -1.47
C PRO A 100 -6.68 -18.99 -1.26
N SER A 101 -6.21 -18.33 -0.20
CA SER A 101 -4.76 -18.16 0.08
C SER A 101 -3.98 -19.48 0.12
N VAL A 102 -4.59 -20.54 0.66
CA VAL A 102 -3.99 -21.89 0.72
C VAL A 102 -3.75 -22.45 -0.68
N ILE A 103 -4.71 -22.30 -1.59
CA ILE A 103 -4.60 -22.75 -2.98
C ILE A 103 -3.55 -21.90 -3.71
N ARG A 104 -3.57 -20.58 -3.53
CA ARG A 104 -2.58 -19.68 -4.13
C ARG A 104 -1.16 -20.06 -3.73
N LYS A 105 -0.93 -20.32 -2.44
CA LYS A 105 0.38 -20.76 -1.95
C LYS A 105 0.82 -22.06 -2.63
N SER A 106 -0.05 -23.07 -2.69
CA SER A 106 0.27 -24.33 -3.36
C SER A 106 0.59 -24.17 -4.85
N LEU A 107 -0.08 -23.24 -5.55
CA LEU A 107 0.22 -22.94 -6.95
C LEU A 107 1.56 -22.21 -7.11
N VAL A 108 1.85 -21.27 -6.21
CA VAL A 108 3.14 -20.56 -6.18
C VAL A 108 4.30 -21.51 -5.89
N ASP A 109 4.14 -22.42 -4.95
CA ASP A 109 5.18 -23.41 -4.59
C ASP A 109 5.58 -24.31 -5.79
N LYS A 110 4.67 -24.53 -6.75
CA LYS A 110 4.95 -25.35 -7.95
C LYS A 110 5.78 -24.63 -9.01
N ILE A 111 5.84 -23.30 -8.97
CA ILE A 111 6.46 -22.47 -10.01
C ILE A 111 7.57 -21.59 -9.43
N ASP A 112 7.98 -21.84 -8.19
CA ASP A 112 8.93 -21.01 -7.45
C ASP A 112 10.35 -21.01 -8.05
N GLN A 113 10.65 -21.96 -8.95
CA GLN A 113 11.90 -22.01 -9.72
C GLN A 113 11.79 -21.41 -11.13
N GLU A 114 10.61 -20.98 -11.56
CA GLU A 114 10.43 -20.39 -12.88
C GLU A 114 11.14 -19.03 -12.98
N PRO A 115 11.72 -18.68 -14.15
CA PRO A 115 12.41 -17.41 -14.34
C PRO A 115 11.54 -16.19 -14.01
N PHE A 116 10.27 -16.17 -14.45
CA PHE A 116 9.35 -15.10 -14.11
C PHE A 116 9.17 -14.95 -12.58
N PHE A 117 9.07 -16.07 -11.84
CA PHE A 117 8.86 -16.05 -10.40
C PHE A 117 10.08 -15.45 -9.69
N LYS A 118 11.28 -15.88 -10.07
CA LYS A 118 12.52 -15.29 -9.51
C LYS A 118 12.59 -13.79 -9.82
N ALA A 119 12.24 -13.37 -11.05
CA ALA A 119 12.26 -11.96 -11.43
C ALA A 119 11.32 -11.11 -10.58
N ILE A 120 10.06 -11.53 -10.40
CA ILE A 120 9.09 -10.79 -9.57
C ILE A 120 9.40 -10.88 -8.08
N GLN A 121 9.95 -12.00 -7.59
CA GLN A 121 10.36 -12.15 -6.20
C GLN A 121 11.48 -11.14 -5.87
N TRP A 122 12.55 -11.12 -6.66
CA TRP A 122 13.66 -10.18 -6.47
C TRP A 122 13.21 -8.74 -6.58
N ARG A 123 12.49 -8.39 -7.65
CA ARG A 123 12.07 -7.01 -7.87
C ARG A 123 10.99 -6.56 -6.88
N GLY A 124 10.08 -7.45 -6.52
CA GLY A 124 9.05 -7.23 -5.51
C GLY A 124 9.63 -6.99 -4.13
N ALA A 125 10.62 -7.79 -3.70
CA ALA A 125 11.34 -7.56 -2.46
C ALA A 125 11.93 -6.15 -2.42
N GLU A 126 12.58 -5.73 -3.50
CA GLU A 126 13.17 -4.40 -3.59
C GLU A 126 12.11 -3.28 -3.52
N LEU A 127 11.04 -3.38 -4.30
CA LEU A 127 9.98 -2.38 -4.33
C LEU A 127 9.24 -2.26 -2.99
N ILE A 128 9.07 -3.37 -2.26
CA ILE A 128 8.40 -3.40 -0.96
C ILE A 128 9.33 -2.85 0.12
N TYR A 129 10.55 -3.39 0.24
CA TYR A 129 11.42 -3.11 1.38
C TYR A 129 12.28 -1.87 1.21
N ARG A 130 12.36 -1.24 0.02
CA ARG A 130 12.92 0.12 -0.13
C ARG A 130 11.86 1.21 -0.05
N ASN A 131 10.64 0.90 0.35
CA ASN A 131 9.58 1.88 0.51
C ASN A 131 9.66 2.56 1.89
N ALA A 132 9.81 3.88 1.90
CA ALA A 132 9.91 4.67 3.13
C ALA A 132 8.68 4.57 4.05
N GLU A 133 7.48 4.32 3.50
CA GLU A 133 6.29 4.09 4.31
C GLU A 133 6.38 2.76 5.07
N VAL A 134 6.99 1.73 4.47
CA VAL A 134 7.25 0.45 5.16
C VAL A 134 8.28 0.66 6.27
N TRP A 135 9.31 1.47 6.04
CA TRP A 135 10.32 1.80 7.05
C TRP A 135 9.72 2.45 8.29
N LYS A 136 8.86 3.45 8.11
CA LYS A 136 8.13 4.10 9.20
C LYS A 136 7.30 3.11 10.02
N MET A 137 6.69 2.12 9.39
CA MET A 137 5.87 1.10 10.08
C MET A 137 6.70 0.16 10.96
N VAL A 138 7.93 -0.13 10.57
CA VAL A 138 8.84 -1.05 11.30
C VAL A 138 9.84 -0.32 12.19
N GLY A 139 9.78 1.01 12.27
CA GLY A 139 10.73 1.81 13.04
C GLY A 139 12.12 1.88 12.41
N TYR A 140 12.26 1.53 11.13
CA TYR A 140 13.52 1.70 10.42
C TYR A 140 13.67 3.16 10.01
N GLU A 141 14.78 3.78 10.40
CA GLU A 141 14.93 5.21 10.21
C GLU A 141 15.55 5.61 8.84
N GLY A 142 15.79 4.66 7.94
CA GLY A 142 16.35 4.94 6.61
C GLY A 142 17.87 4.81 6.54
N SER A 143 18.53 5.33 5.50
CA SER A 143 19.98 5.17 5.30
C SER A 143 20.79 5.68 6.49
N SER A 144 21.85 4.96 6.89
CA SER A 144 22.80 5.43 7.91
C SER A 144 23.94 6.25 7.32
N VAL A 145 24.27 6.03 6.05
CA VAL A 145 25.42 6.65 5.37
C VAL A 145 25.23 8.16 5.26
N GLU A 146 24.02 8.60 4.91
CA GLU A 146 23.70 10.01 4.68
C GLU A 146 23.66 10.82 5.98
N TYR A 147 23.55 10.15 7.14
CA TYR A 147 23.29 10.79 8.43
C TYR A 147 24.34 10.44 9.49
N GLY A 148 25.50 9.90 9.10
CA GLY A 148 26.61 9.66 10.01
C GLY A 148 26.41 8.51 11.00
N GLY A 149 25.51 7.56 10.69
CA GLY A 149 25.22 6.40 11.54
C GLY A 149 23.90 6.51 12.30
N TYR A 150 23.67 5.55 13.22
CA TYR A 150 22.47 5.50 14.07
C TYR A 150 22.73 5.86 15.54
N HIS A 151 23.90 6.44 15.85
CA HIS A 151 24.32 6.67 17.24
C HIS A 151 23.28 7.47 18.04
N ASP A 152 22.77 8.56 17.46
CA ASP A 152 21.73 9.43 18.03
C ASP A 152 20.35 9.21 17.39
N ARG A 153 20.13 8.01 16.84
CA ARG A 153 19.09 7.72 15.86
C ARG A 153 18.57 6.29 16.02
N GLY A 154 18.03 6.01 17.21
CA GLY A 154 17.28 4.78 17.49
C GLY A 154 18.09 3.51 17.75
N PHE A 155 19.40 3.46 17.45
CA PHE A 155 20.20 2.24 17.65
C PHE A 155 20.19 1.72 19.09
N ASN A 156 20.20 2.64 20.05
CA ASN A 156 20.22 2.33 21.48
C ASN A 156 18.81 2.28 22.10
N ASP A 157 17.75 2.52 21.33
CA ASP A 157 16.36 2.57 21.82
C ASP A 157 15.73 1.16 21.87
N ILE A 158 16.50 0.20 22.37
CA ILE A 158 16.08 -1.20 22.47
C ILE A 158 15.32 -1.46 23.77
N ASP A 159 14.09 -1.97 23.64
CA ASP A 159 13.19 -2.32 24.75
C ASP A 159 13.11 -3.84 25.03
N TRP A 160 13.73 -4.64 24.17
CA TRP A 160 13.67 -6.10 24.20
C TRP A 160 14.75 -6.77 25.07
N LEU A 161 15.75 -6.02 25.53
CA LEU A 161 16.72 -6.51 26.51
C LEU A 161 16.26 -6.16 27.94
N PRO A 162 16.44 -7.08 28.91
CA PRO A 162 16.30 -6.73 30.32
C PRO A 162 17.20 -5.54 30.63
N LYS A 163 16.66 -4.51 31.29
CA LYS A 163 17.50 -3.42 31.78
C LYS A 163 18.55 -4.01 32.71
N ALA A 164 19.82 -3.66 32.46
CA ALA A 164 20.90 -4.08 33.33
C ALA A 164 20.52 -3.72 34.77
N VAL A 165 20.38 -4.73 35.62
CA VAL A 165 20.27 -4.50 37.06
C VAL A 165 21.61 -3.88 37.44
N ALA A 166 21.61 -2.60 37.78
CA ALA A 166 22.79 -1.93 38.27
C ALA A 166 23.34 -2.81 39.40
N ALA A 167 24.54 -3.36 39.21
CA ALA A 167 25.22 -4.07 40.27
C ALA A 167 25.37 -3.05 41.40
N THR A 168 24.49 -3.14 42.40
CA THR A 168 24.66 -2.42 43.65
C THR A 168 26.01 -2.85 44.17
N ALA A 169 26.99 -1.95 44.05
CA ALA A 169 28.24 -2.03 44.76
C ALA A 169 27.92 -1.96 46.25
N ALA A 170 27.48 -3.09 46.80
CA ALA A 170 27.36 -3.29 48.23
C ALA A 170 28.79 -3.43 48.76
N GLY A 171 29.27 -2.31 49.28
CA GLY A 171 30.35 -2.12 50.23
C GLY A 171 31.36 -3.27 50.41
N ALA A 172 32.58 -3.01 49.98
CA ALA A 172 33.76 -3.45 50.71
C ALA A 172 34.57 -2.19 51.05
N THR A 173 34.12 -1.48 52.08
CA THR A 173 34.96 -0.54 52.84
C THR A 173 35.53 -1.25 54.06
N ALA A 174 36.85 -1.06 54.24
CA ALA A 174 37.72 -1.45 55.36
C ALA A 174 38.24 -2.89 55.36
#